data_AF-A0AAV6GIL7-F1
#
_entry.id   AF-A0AAV6GIL7-F1
#
_cell.length_a   1.000
_cell.length_b   1.000
_cell.length_c   1.000
_cell.angle_alpha   90.00
_cell.angle_beta   90.00
_cell.angle_gamma   90.00
#
_symmetry.space_group_name_H-M   'P 1'
#
loop_
_entity.id
_entity.type
_entity.pdbx_description
1 polymer ?
#
loop_
_entity_poly.entity_id
_entity_poly.type
_entity_poly.pdbx_seq_one_letter_code
_entity_poly.pdbx_strand_id
1 'polypeptide(L)'
;MSSQTRFKKDKEIIGEYETQVKEIRNQLVEQFKCLEQQSDARIQLLQDLQEFFRRKAEIQLEYSRSLEKLAERFSSKIRSSREHQQFKKDQHLLSSVNCWYLVLNQTRRESRDHATLNDIYINNVIVRLSQISEDVIRLFKKSKDIGIQMHEELVKVTNELYTVMKTYHMYHTESLSAESKLKEAEKQEEKQFSKSGELNVNLLRHEDRPQRRSSVRKIEKMKEKRQAKYYENKLKCTKARNDYLLNLAATNAVVAKYYIHDVSDMIDCCDLGYHASLARTLRTYLSAEYSLETSRHEGLDVIENAVDNLDPRSDKHKLMDMHNQVFCPPMRFEYLPHMGDEVCQVSAQQPVQTELLMRYHQLQSRLATLKIENEEVRKTLDATMQTLQDMLTVEDFDVSDAFQHSRSTESIKSVASETYMSKVNVAKRRANQQETEVFYFTKFKEYLNGSNLIIKLQAKHDLLKSTLGEGERAECGTTRPPTLPPKPQKLRKPRPRSVYNHKLFNGNMETFIKDSGQPIPLVVESCIRYINLYGLQQQGIFRVPGSQVEVNDIKNSFERGEDPLIDDQNDHDINSAAGVLKLYFRGLENPLFPKELLGPDLHRQTGVFS
;
A
#
# COMPACT_ATOMS: atom_id res chain seq x y z
N MET A 1 -29.10 64.94 13.53
CA MET A 1 -28.13 66.04 13.68
C MET A 1 -28.51 67.12 12.68
N SER A 2 -29.05 68.24 13.17
CA SER A 2 -29.45 69.40 12.36
C SER A 2 -28.21 70.01 11.72
N SER A 3 -28.02 69.78 10.41
CA SER A 3 -26.97 70.45 9.65
C SER A 3 -27.40 71.90 9.43
N GLN A 4 -26.78 72.82 10.17
CA GLN A 4 -26.75 74.23 9.76
C GLN A 4 -26.18 74.26 8.33
N THR A 5 -27.04 74.57 7.36
CA THR A 5 -26.69 74.70 5.94
C THR A 5 -25.68 75.83 5.80
N ARG A 6 -24.38 75.52 5.85
CA ARG A 6 -23.32 76.49 5.57
C ARG A 6 -23.49 76.99 4.14
N PHE A 7 -23.52 78.31 3.98
CA PHE A 7 -23.45 78.94 2.68
C PHE A 7 -22.03 78.72 2.11
N LYS A 8 -21.84 77.62 1.37
CA LYS A 8 -20.55 77.28 0.75
C LYS A 8 -20.39 78.08 -0.55
N LYS A 9 -19.21 78.68 -0.73
CA LYS A 9 -18.84 79.36 -1.99
C LYS A 9 -18.22 78.35 -2.95
N ASP A 10 -18.28 78.61 -4.26
CA ASP A 10 -17.75 77.73 -5.33
C ASP A 10 -16.39 77.11 -5.03
N LYS A 11 -15.44 77.90 -4.52
CA LYS A 11 -14.07 77.43 -4.21
C LYS A 11 -14.02 76.36 -3.12
N GLU A 12 -14.93 76.42 -2.15
CA GLU A 12 -14.98 75.46 -1.03
C GLU A 12 -15.54 74.12 -1.51
N ILE A 13 -16.63 74.14 -2.30
CA ILE A 13 -17.25 72.94 -2.87
C ILE A 13 -16.30 72.23 -3.84
N ILE A 14 -15.63 73.01 -4.71
CA ILE A 14 -14.64 72.49 -5.66
C ILE A 14 -13.45 71.85 -4.91
N GLY A 15 -12.94 72.50 -3.86
CA GLY A 15 -11.83 71.96 -3.07
C GLY A 15 -12.17 70.67 -2.30
N GLU A 16 -13.38 70.57 -1.74
CA GLU A 16 -13.86 69.33 -1.12
C GLU A 16 -13.97 68.19 -2.14
N TYR A 17 -14.54 68.48 -3.32
CA TYR A 17 -14.68 67.51 -4.40
C TYR A 17 -13.33 67.03 -4.95
N GLU A 18 -12.40 67.95 -5.22
CA GLU A 18 -11.05 67.62 -5.69
C GLU A 18 -10.28 66.76 -4.67
N THR A 19 -10.52 66.97 -3.38
CA THR A 19 -9.97 66.15 -2.29
C THR A 19 -10.50 64.73 -2.35
N GLN A 20 -11.83 64.56 -2.47
CA GLN A 20 -12.46 63.25 -2.57
C GLN A 20 -12.00 62.48 -3.83
N VAL A 21 -11.90 63.15 -4.98
CA VAL A 21 -11.39 62.54 -6.22
C VAL A 21 -9.92 62.12 -6.05
N LYS A 22 -9.11 62.91 -5.35
CA LYS A 22 -7.72 62.55 -5.05
C LYS A 22 -7.63 61.32 -4.14
N GLU A 23 -8.49 61.21 -3.13
CA GLU A 23 -8.58 60.03 -2.27
C GLU A 23 -8.96 58.78 -3.05
N ILE A 24 -9.97 58.87 -3.93
CA ILE A 24 -10.36 57.76 -4.82
C ILE A 24 -9.16 57.33 -5.68
N ARG A 25 -8.49 58.28 -6.37
CA ARG A 25 -7.31 57.96 -7.20
C ARG A 25 -6.20 57.27 -6.41
N ASN A 26 -5.93 57.72 -5.19
CA ASN A 26 -4.95 57.06 -4.32
C ASN A 26 -5.38 55.63 -3.96
N GLN A 27 -6.65 55.40 -3.64
CA GLN A 27 -7.16 54.05 -3.37
C GLN A 27 -7.04 53.13 -4.58
N LEU A 28 -7.33 53.60 -5.79
CA LEU A 28 -7.18 52.82 -7.02
C LEU A 28 -5.73 52.36 -7.24
N VAL A 29 -4.76 53.22 -6.93
CA VAL A 29 -3.32 52.86 -7.01
C VAL A 29 -2.95 51.81 -5.97
N GLU A 30 -3.42 51.97 -4.73
CA GLU A 30 -3.14 51.01 -3.65
C GLU A 30 -3.81 49.64 -3.89
N GLN A 31 -5.01 49.62 -4.48
CA GLN A 31 -5.68 48.39 -4.89
C GLN A 31 -4.81 47.59 -5.88
N PHE A 32 -4.23 48.25 -6.88
CA PHE A 32 -3.34 47.56 -7.82
C PHE A 32 -2.06 47.04 -7.19
N LYS A 33 -1.43 47.82 -6.31
CA LYS A 33 -0.24 47.36 -5.57
C LYS A 33 -0.56 46.11 -4.75
N CYS A 34 -1.73 46.06 -4.12
CA CYS A 34 -2.17 44.90 -3.36
C CYS A 34 -2.32 43.65 -4.24
N LEU A 35 -2.97 43.77 -5.40
CA LEU A 35 -3.14 42.66 -6.34
C LEU A 35 -1.80 42.18 -6.93
N GLU A 36 -0.90 43.11 -7.23
CA GLU A 36 0.45 42.79 -7.73
C GLU A 36 1.27 42.04 -6.67
N GLN A 37 1.27 42.53 -5.43
CA GLN A 37 1.92 41.84 -4.30
C GLN A 37 1.35 40.44 -4.07
N GLN A 38 0.03 40.27 -4.20
CA GLN A 38 -0.62 38.98 -4.05
C GLN A 38 -0.22 38.01 -5.18
N SER A 39 -0.12 38.49 -6.41
CA SER A 39 0.38 37.70 -7.55
C SER A 39 1.84 37.27 -7.32
N ASP A 40 2.70 38.20 -6.92
CA ASP A 40 4.12 37.93 -6.65
C ASP A 40 4.31 36.92 -5.51
N ALA A 41 3.54 37.06 -4.41
CA ALA A 41 3.57 36.13 -3.30
C ALA A 41 3.18 34.69 -3.72
N ARG A 42 2.22 34.55 -4.64
CA ARG A 42 1.83 33.23 -5.18
C ARG A 42 2.90 32.65 -6.09
N ILE A 43 3.52 33.47 -6.94
CA ILE A 43 4.63 33.02 -7.78
C ILE A 43 5.79 32.54 -6.91
N GLN A 44 6.13 33.29 -5.85
CA GLN A 44 7.15 32.88 -4.89
C GLN A 44 6.81 31.55 -4.22
N LEU A 45 5.59 31.39 -3.73
CA LEU A 45 5.14 30.11 -3.14
C LEU A 45 5.28 28.94 -4.14
N LEU A 46 4.92 29.15 -5.40
CA LEU A 46 5.05 28.11 -6.43
C LEU A 46 6.53 27.79 -6.74
N GLN A 47 7.43 28.77 -6.68
CA GLN A 47 8.87 28.55 -6.83
C GLN A 47 9.43 27.75 -5.65
N ASP A 48 9.03 28.10 -4.42
CA ASP A 48 9.44 27.38 -3.21
C ASP A 48 8.97 25.93 -3.25
N LEU A 49 7.72 25.69 -3.68
CA LEU A 49 7.19 24.33 -3.88
C LEU A 49 7.97 23.56 -4.95
N GLN A 50 8.34 24.19 -6.06
CA GLN A 50 9.13 23.54 -7.11
C GLN A 50 10.51 23.14 -6.61
N GLU A 51 11.19 24.02 -5.88
CA GLU A 51 12.51 23.73 -5.30
C GLU A 51 12.42 22.64 -4.23
N PHE A 52 11.41 22.70 -3.37
CA PHE A 52 11.15 21.66 -2.38
C PHE A 52 10.97 20.29 -3.05
N PHE A 53 10.10 20.18 -4.06
CA PHE A 53 9.88 18.90 -4.74
C PHE A 53 11.09 18.43 -5.55
N ARG A 54 11.89 19.36 -6.10
CA ARG A 54 13.16 19.03 -6.76
C ARG A 54 14.12 18.40 -5.78
N ARG A 55 14.33 19.03 -4.63
CA ARG A 55 15.20 18.50 -3.58
C ARG A 55 14.67 17.19 -3.01
N LYS A 56 13.35 17.07 -2.80
CA LYS A 56 12.71 15.83 -2.34
C LYS A 56 12.94 14.71 -3.35
N ALA A 57 12.79 14.96 -4.66
CA ALA A 57 13.01 13.97 -5.71
C ALA A 57 14.45 13.44 -5.72
N GLU A 58 15.44 14.33 -5.60
CA GLU A 58 16.86 13.95 -5.48
C GLU A 58 17.11 13.01 -4.30
N ILE A 59 16.53 13.32 -3.13
CA ILE A 59 16.63 12.49 -1.92
C ILE A 59 16.00 11.11 -2.16
N GLN A 60 14.82 11.06 -2.80
CA GLN A 60 14.16 9.79 -3.15
C GLN A 60 15.03 8.94 -4.08
N LEU A 61 15.64 9.56 -5.08
CA LEU A 61 16.51 8.88 -6.04
C LEU A 61 17.81 8.38 -5.39
N GLU A 62 18.39 9.15 -4.47
CA GLU A 62 19.58 8.73 -3.71
C GLU A 62 19.26 7.54 -2.78
N TYR A 63 18.11 7.59 -2.12
CA TYR A 63 17.63 6.49 -1.29
C TYR A 63 17.38 5.23 -2.12
N SER A 64 16.66 5.35 -3.23
CA SER A 64 16.45 4.26 -4.21
C SER A 64 17.75 3.60 -4.64
N ARG A 65 18.74 4.39 -5.11
CA ARG A 65 20.04 3.87 -5.54
C ARG A 65 20.81 3.18 -4.42
N SER A 66 20.65 3.64 -3.19
CA SER A 66 21.28 3.05 -2.01
C SER A 66 20.66 1.70 -1.66
N LEU A 67 19.33 1.59 -1.71
CA LEU A 67 18.60 0.33 -1.54
C LEU A 67 18.95 -0.70 -2.63
N GLU A 68 19.01 -0.27 -3.90
CA GLU A 68 19.39 -1.17 -5.00
C GLU A 68 20.79 -1.77 -4.78
N LYS A 69 21.76 -0.90 -4.45
CA LYS A 69 23.14 -1.33 -4.16
C LYS A 69 23.18 -2.29 -2.96
N LEU A 70 22.37 -2.04 -1.94
CA LEU A 70 22.26 -2.90 -0.76
C LEU A 70 21.76 -4.30 -1.16
N ALA A 71 20.62 -4.39 -1.86
CA ALA A 71 20.04 -5.66 -2.26
C ALA A 71 20.95 -6.45 -3.22
N GLU A 72 21.60 -5.76 -4.17
CA GLU A 72 22.47 -6.38 -5.16
C GLU A 72 23.77 -6.92 -4.56
N ARG A 73 24.34 -6.23 -3.56
CA ARG A 73 25.53 -6.69 -2.82
C ARG A 73 25.32 -8.05 -2.18
N PHE A 74 24.12 -8.35 -1.67
CA PHE A 74 23.84 -9.63 -1.03
C PHE A 74 23.34 -10.69 -2.01
N SER A 75 22.64 -10.28 -3.07
CA SER A 75 22.15 -11.23 -4.08
C SER A 75 23.24 -11.75 -5.01
N SER A 76 24.27 -10.96 -5.28
CA SER A 76 25.48 -11.43 -5.98
C SER A 76 26.20 -12.54 -5.19
N LYS A 77 26.30 -12.41 -3.85
CA LYS A 77 26.89 -13.43 -2.96
C LYS A 77 26.11 -14.76 -3.01
N ILE A 78 24.78 -14.68 -2.99
CA ILE A 78 23.90 -15.85 -3.13
C ILE A 78 24.14 -16.54 -4.48
N ARG A 79 24.22 -15.78 -5.59
CA ARG A 79 24.47 -16.35 -6.93
C ARG A 79 25.86 -16.98 -7.10
N SER A 80 26.87 -16.49 -6.38
CA SER A 80 28.25 -16.99 -6.48
C SER A 80 28.56 -18.22 -5.63
N SER A 81 27.72 -18.54 -4.63
CA SER A 81 27.95 -19.71 -3.77
C SER A 81 27.50 -21.00 -4.48
N ARG A 82 28.38 -22.01 -4.54
CA ARG A 82 28.08 -23.32 -5.15
C ARG A 82 26.94 -24.05 -4.44
N GLU A 83 26.83 -23.90 -3.12
CA GLU A 83 25.71 -24.44 -2.32
C GLU A 83 24.36 -23.81 -2.70
N HIS A 84 24.37 -22.60 -3.25
CA HIS A 84 23.16 -21.86 -3.63
C HIS A 84 22.74 -22.05 -5.10
N GLN A 85 23.55 -22.73 -5.91
CA GLN A 85 23.16 -23.08 -7.28
C GLN A 85 22.07 -24.17 -7.32
N GLN A 86 21.96 -25.00 -6.27
CA GLN A 86 20.88 -25.98 -6.11
C GLN A 86 19.51 -25.32 -5.82
N PHE A 87 19.49 -24.10 -5.27
CA PHE A 87 18.27 -23.39 -4.89
C PHE A 87 17.64 -22.54 -6.00
N LYS A 88 18.12 -22.63 -7.25
CA LYS A 88 17.62 -21.83 -8.39
C LYS A 88 16.21 -22.18 -8.87
N LYS A 89 15.57 -23.20 -8.29
CA LYS A 89 14.14 -23.45 -8.45
C LYS A 89 13.50 -23.14 -7.11
N ASP A 90 12.60 -22.15 -7.07
CA ASP A 90 11.93 -21.62 -5.87
C ASP A 90 11.30 -22.69 -4.94
N GLN A 91 11.17 -23.93 -5.41
CA GLN A 91 10.54 -25.04 -4.70
C GLN A 91 11.33 -25.71 -3.56
N HIS A 92 12.63 -25.46 -3.42
CA HIS A 92 13.47 -26.21 -2.45
C HIS A 92 14.20 -25.35 -1.42
N LEU A 93 13.86 -24.06 -1.29
CA LEU A 93 14.46 -23.22 -0.26
C LEU A 93 14.08 -23.71 1.14
N LEU A 94 15.06 -23.70 2.04
CA LEU A 94 14.82 -23.80 3.49
C LEU A 94 14.03 -22.55 3.92
N SER A 95 13.12 -22.71 4.88
CA SER A 95 12.19 -21.65 5.31
C SER A 95 12.91 -20.36 5.75
N SER A 96 14.02 -20.49 6.48
CA SER A 96 14.87 -19.36 6.90
C SER A 96 15.55 -18.64 5.72
N VAL A 97 15.99 -19.38 4.70
CA VAL A 97 16.60 -18.81 3.49
C VAL A 97 15.54 -18.11 2.64
N ASN A 98 14.32 -18.65 2.60
CA ASN A 98 13.19 -18.02 1.93
C ASN A 98 12.85 -16.65 2.56
N CYS A 99 12.81 -16.56 3.90
CA CYS A 99 12.62 -15.29 4.61
C CYS A 99 13.69 -14.26 4.18
N TRP A 100 14.97 -14.66 4.18
CA TRP A 100 16.05 -13.79 3.75
C TRP A 100 15.92 -13.32 2.29
N TYR A 101 15.53 -14.23 1.39
CA TYR A 101 15.31 -13.89 -0.01
C TYR A 101 14.17 -12.89 -0.20
N LEU A 102 13.07 -13.03 0.54
CA LEU A 102 11.95 -12.11 0.51
C LEU A 102 12.30 -10.73 1.06
N VAL A 103 13.12 -10.63 2.11
CA VAL A 103 13.67 -9.36 2.61
C VAL A 103 14.47 -8.62 1.53
N LEU A 104 15.32 -9.34 0.77
CA LEU A 104 16.07 -8.75 -0.34
C LEU A 104 15.16 -8.30 -1.49
N ASN A 105 14.11 -9.06 -1.78
CA ASN A 105 13.14 -8.68 -2.81
C ASN A 105 12.31 -7.46 -2.41
N GLN A 106 11.92 -7.37 -1.13
CA GLN A 106 11.22 -6.20 -0.63
C GLN A 106 12.09 -4.95 -0.69
N THR A 107 13.37 -5.06 -0.34
CA THR A 107 14.34 -3.96 -0.48
C THR A 107 14.46 -3.46 -1.93
N ARG A 108 14.40 -4.37 -2.92
CA ARG A 108 14.36 -4.00 -4.35
C ARG A 108 13.05 -3.36 -4.77
N ARG A 109 11.93 -3.84 -4.23
CA ARG A 109 10.62 -3.24 -4.49
C ARG A 109 10.61 -1.80 -4.01
N GLU A 110 11.01 -1.55 -2.77
CA GLU A 110 11.16 -0.20 -2.21
C GLU A 110 12.09 0.67 -3.06
N SER A 111 13.26 0.15 -3.48
CA SER A 111 14.16 0.83 -4.41
C SER A 111 13.44 1.34 -5.68
N ARG A 112 12.64 0.50 -6.33
CA ARG A 112 11.89 0.85 -7.55
C ARG A 112 10.76 1.84 -7.27
N ASP A 113 10.07 1.67 -6.15
CA ASP A 113 8.96 2.54 -5.76
C ASP A 113 9.47 3.96 -5.47
N HIS A 114 10.60 4.09 -4.78
CA HIS A 114 11.26 5.39 -4.55
C HIS A 114 11.81 6.04 -5.83
N ALA A 115 12.29 5.25 -6.80
CA ALA A 115 12.65 5.77 -8.13
C ALA A 115 11.40 6.29 -8.87
N THR A 116 10.29 5.57 -8.79
CA THR A 116 9.00 5.99 -9.39
C THR A 116 8.50 7.27 -8.74
N LEU A 117 8.65 7.41 -7.42
CA LEU A 117 8.28 8.62 -6.68
C LEU A 117 9.11 9.84 -7.12
N ASN A 118 10.42 9.68 -7.33
CA ASN A 118 11.27 10.69 -7.95
C ASN A 118 10.73 11.12 -9.32
N ASP A 119 10.40 10.15 -10.18
CA ASP A 119 9.91 10.42 -11.53
C ASP A 119 8.56 11.15 -11.52
N ILE A 120 7.66 10.82 -10.60
CA ILE A 120 6.38 11.51 -10.42
C ILE A 120 6.61 12.97 -9.98
N TYR A 121 7.56 13.21 -9.08
CA TYR A 121 7.87 14.58 -8.65
C TYR A 121 8.42 15.42 -9.78
N ILE A 122 9.42 14.90 -10.51
CA ILE A 122 10.05 15.62 -11.61
C ILE A 122 9.08 15.82 -12.77
N ASN A 123 8.45 14.76 -13.25
CA ASN A 123 7.73 14.78 -14.53
C ASN A 123 6.26 15.17 -14.38
N ASN A 124 5.70 15.21 -13.17
CA ASN A 124 4.28 15.50 -12.94
C ASN A 124 4.10 16.68 -12.00
N VAL A 125 4.60 16.62 -10.77
CA VAL A 125 4.37 17.65 -9.75
C VAL A 125 5.05 18.96 -10.14
N ILE A 126 6.36 18.95 -10.41
CA ILE A 126 7.14 20.14 -10.75
C ILE A 126 6.65 20.75 -12.07
N VAL A 127 6.39 19.93 -13.08
CA VAL A 127 5.86 20.39 -14.38
C VAL A 127 4.51 21.11 -14.21
N ARG A 128 3.60 20.57 -13.39
CA ARG A 128 2.32 21.25 -13.10
C ARG A 128 2.51 22.55 -12.34
N LEU A 129 3.42 22.61 -11.38
CA LEU A 129 3.70 23.85 -10.66
C LEU A 129 4.24 24.93 -11.60
N SER A 130 5.14 24.57 -12.53
CA SER A 130 5.64 25.48 -13.56
C SER A 130 4.49 26.02 -14.43
N GLN A 131 3.60 25.14 -14.90
CA GLN A 131 2.43 25.55 -15.68
C GLN A 131 1.53 26.50 -14.89
N ILE A 132 1.28 26.22 -13.60
CA ILE A 132 0.49 27.10 -12.74
C ILE A 132 1.16 28.47 -12.60
N SER A 133 2.49 28.53 -12.45
CA SER A 133 3.23 29.80 -12.41
C SER A 133 3.04 30.62 -13.68
N GLU A 134 3.15 29.99 -14.85
CA GLU A 134 2.91 30.65 -16.15
C GLU A 134 1.47 31.15 -16.28
N ASP A 135 0.50 30.37 -15.83
CA ASP A 135 -0.91 30.74 -15.85
C ASP A 135 -1.22 31.92 -14.92
N VAL A 136 -0.65 31.95 -13.70
CA VAL A 136 -0.79 33.07 -12.76
C VAL A 136 -0.27 34.36 -13.39
N ILE A 137 0.93 34.34 -13.98
CA ILE A 137 1.53 35.51 -14.65
C ILE A 137 0.63 35.99 -15.80
N ARG A 138 0.18 35.06 -16.65
CA ARG A 138 -0.62 35.35 -17.84
C ARG A 138 -2.01 35.89 -17.46
N LEU A 139 -2.67 35.31 -16.47
CA LEU A 139 -4.00 35.73 -16.01
C LEU A 139 -3.92 37.08 -15.29
N PHE A 140 -2.95 37.26 -14.39
CA PHE A 140 -2.75 38.55 -13.72
C PHE A 140 -2.53 39.69 -14.72
N LYS A 141 -1.72 39.48 -15.76
CA LYS A 141 -1.52 40.51 -16.81
C LYS A 141 -2.84 40.91 -17.47
N LYS A 142 -3.69 39.93 -17.82
CA LYS A 142 -5.00 40.21 -18.43
C LYS A 142 -5.95 40.92 -17.46
N SER A 143 -6.00 40.49 -16.20
CA SER A 143 -6.82 41.13 -15.17
C SER A 143 -6.36 42.56 -14.89
N LYS A 144 -5.06 42.81 -14.91
CA LYS A 144 -4.47 44.16 -14.77
C LYS A 144 -4.92 45.09 -15.91
N ASP A 145 -4.90 44.62 -17.15
CA ASP A 145 -5.37 45.41 -18.30
C ASP A 145 -6.85 45.78 -18.17
N ILE A 146 -7.71 44.85 -17.70
CA ILE A 146 -9.14 45.10 -17.44
C ILE A 146 -9.32 46.09 -16.29
N GLY A 147 -8.59 45.94 -15.19
CA GLY A 147 -8.65 46.86 -14.07
C GLY A 147 -8.26 48.30 -14.45
N ILE A 148 -7.28 48.46 -15.36
CA ILE A 148 -6.85 49.79 -15.83
C ILE A 148 -8.02 50.47 -16.57
N GLN A 149 -8.72 49.73 -17.44
CA GLN A 149 -9.90 50.26 -18.14
C GLN A 149 -11.01 50.67 -17.16
N MET A 150 -11.24 49.87 -16.11
CA MET A 150 -12.23 50.21 -15.06
C MET A 150 -11.83 51.47 -14.28
N HIS A 151 -10.54 51.62 -13.96
CA HIS A 151 -10.03 52.83 -13.31
C HIS A 151 -10.13 54.06 -14.21
N GLU A 152 -9.85 53.93 -15.51
CA GLU A 152 -9.99 55.01 -16.49
C GLU A 152 -11.44 55.51 -16.58
N GLU A 153 -12.42 54.61 -16.61
CA GLU A 153 -13.83 54.99 -16.62
C GLU A 153 -14.27 55.70 -15.32
N LEU A 154 -13.78 55.28 -14.14
CA LEU A 154 -14.04 56.01 -12.89
C LEU A 154 -13.46 57.42 -12.91
N VAL A 155 -12.21 57.56 -13.39
CA VAL A 155 -11.56 58.87 -13.50
C VAL A 155 -12.31 59.77 -14.49
N LYS A 156 -12.79 59.21 -15.60
CA LYS A 156 -13.58 59.91 -16.60
C LYS A 156 -14.91 60.41 -16.03
N VAL A 157 -15.68 59.54 -15.38
CA VAL A 157 -17.00 59.90 -14.81
C VAL A 157 -16.86 60.93 -13.68
N THR A 158 -15.79 60.88 -12.88
CA THR A 158 -15.50 61.93 -11.88
C THR A 158 -15.03 63.24 -12.50
N ASN A 159 -14.29 63.22 -13.61
CA ASN A 159 -13.95 64.45 -14.34
C ASN A 159 -15.19 65.07 -15.03
N GLU A 160 -16.08 64.26 -15.59
CA GLU A 160 -17.34 64.73 -16.18
C GLU A 160 -18.20 65.44 -15.13
N LEU A 161 -18.37 64.84 -13.94
CA LEU A 161 -19.12 65.46 -12.84
C LEU A 161 -18.53 66.82 -12.42
N TYR A 162 -17.20 66.96 -12.40
CA TYR A 162 -16.53 68.24 -12.14
C TYR A 162 -16.96 69.33 -13.14
N THR A 163 -16.97 69.00 -14.44
CA THR A 163 -17.31 69.97 -15.50
C THR A 163 -18.77 70.41 -15.43
N VAL A 164 -19.68 69.48 -15.16
CA VAL A 164 -21.12 69.76 -15.04
C VAL A 164 -21.41 70.58 -13.78
N MET A 165 -20.75 70.26 -12.66
CA MET A 165 -20.85 71.03 -11.41
C MET A 165 -20.39 72.48 -11.60
N LYS A 166 -19.22 72.70 -12.24
CA LYS A 166 -18.70 74.05 -12.52
C LYS A 166 -19.65 74.86 -13.41
N THR A 167 -20.26 74.21 -14.40
CA THR A 167 -21.26 74.84 -15.29
C THR A 167 -22.51 75.25 -14.52
N TYR A 168 -22.99 74.40 -13.60
CA TYR A 168 -24.08 74.74 -12.69
C TYR A 168 -23.74 75.94 -11.80
N HIS A 169 -22.57 75.94 -11.15
CA HIS A 169 -22.11 77.05 -10.30
C HIS A 169 -22.04 78.39 -11.03
N MET A 170 -21.54 78.39 -12.27
CA MET A 170 -21.49 79.57 -13.14
C MET A 170 -22.89 80.12 -13.42
N TYR A 171 -23.81 79.30 -13.92
CA TYR A 171 -25.19 79.75 -14.21
C TYR A 171 -25.99 80.11 -12.96
N HIS A 172 -25.70 79.46 -11.82
CA HIS A 172 -26.30 79.82 -10.54
C HIS A 172 -25.88 81.22 -10.10
N THR A 173 -24.59 81.54 -10.20
CA THR A 173 -24.05 82.87 -9.90
C THR A 173 -24.63 83.94 -10.84
N GLU A 174 -24.72 83.66 -12.15
CA GLU A 174 -25.35 84.56 -13.12
C GLU A 174 -26.85 84.79 -12.85
N SER A 175 -27.56 83.76 -12.41
CA SER A 175 -28.97 83.85 -12.00
C SER A 175 -29.13 84.72 -10.75
N LEU A 176 -28.31 84.52 -9.72
CA LEU A 176 -28.31 85.34 -8.49
C LEU A 176 -28.00 86.81 -8.79
N SER A 177 -27.01 87.08 -9.67
CA SER A 177 -26.69 88.44 -10.10
C SER A 177 -27.85 89.11 -10.85
N ALA A 178 -28.51 88.37 -11.75
CA ALA A 178 -29.68 88.87 -12.47
C ALA A 178 -30.87 89.13 -11.53
N GLU A 179 -31.08 88.25 -10.54
CA GLU A 179 -32.12 88.41 -9.50
C GLU A 179 -31.87 89.67 -8.64
N SER A 180 -30.63 89.90 -8.21
CA SER A 180 -30.28 91.11 -7.45
C SER A 180 -30.54 92.39 -8.26
N LYS A 181 -30.16 92.40 -9.55
CA LYS A 181 -30.41 93.53 -10.46
C LYS A 181 -31.91 93.74 -10.71
N LEU A 182 -32.71 92.68 -10.77
CA LEU A 182 -34.16 92.78 -10.89
C LEU A 182 -34.77 93.39 -9.61
N LYS A 183 -34.41 92.87 -8.43
CA LYS A 183 -34.86 93.42 -7.13
C LYS A 183 -34.49 94.88 -6.94
N GLU A 184 -33.32 95.30 -7.41
CA GLU A 184 -32.92 96.72 -7.40
C GLU A 184 -33.80 97.58 -8.32
N ALA A 185 -34.18 97.07 -9.49
CA ALA A 185 -35.07 97.79 -10.41
C ALA A 185 -36.51 97.86 -9.89
N GLU A 186 -37.00 96.79 -9.25
CA GLU A 186 -38.29 96.76 -8.55
C GLU A 186 -38.32 97.80 -7.42
N LYS A 187 -37.26 97.88 -6.60
CA LYS A 187 -37.12 98.92 -5.57
C LYS A 187 -37.04 100.34 -6.15
N GLN A 188 -36.46 100.53 -7.34
CA GLN A 188 -36.39 101.84 -8.01
C GLN A 188 -37.75 102.28 -8.56
N GLU A 189 -38.54 101.34 -9.07
CA GLU A 189 -39.92 101.54 -9.50
C GLU A 189 -40.82 101.90 -8.29
N GLU A 190 -40.75 101.13 -7.20
CA GLU A 190 -41.47 101.43 -5.95
C GLU A 190 -41.13 102.82 -5.41
N LYS A 191 -39.85 103.20 -5.39
CA LYS A 191 -39.42 104.55 -4.94
C LYS A 191 -39.93 105.69 -5.81
N GLN A 192 -40.19 105.47 -7.10
CA GLN A 192 -40.78 106.48 -7.98
C GLN A 192 -42.30 106.54 -7.89
N PHE A 193 -42.96 105.39 -7.69
CA PHE A 193 -44.40 105.33 -7.42
C PHE A 193 -44.76 105.92 -6.06
N SER A 194 -43.96 105.68 -5.01
CA SER A 194 -44.17 106.28 -3.67
C SER A 194 -43.99 107.81 -3.69
N LYS A 195 -43.07 108.35 -4.50
CA LYS A 195 -42.96 109.80 -4.75
C LYS A 195 -44.14 110.40 -5.50
N SER A 196 -44.93 109.58 -6.22
CA SER A 196 -46.17 110.02 -6.87
C SER A 196 -47.37 110.03 -5.90
N GLY A 197 -47.30 109.29 -4.80
CA GLY A 197 -48.34 109.24 -3.77
C GLY A 197 -48.34 110.44 -2.81
N GLU A 198 -47.18 111.00 -2.50
CA GLU A 198 -47.05 112.12 -1.53
C GLU A 198 -47.29 113.53 -2.12
N LEU A 199 -47.48 113.67 -3.44
CA LEU A 199 -47.64 114.98 -4.10
C LEU A 199 -49.07 115.34 -4.48
N ASN A 200 -50.08 114.59 -4.01
CA ASN A 200 -51.48 114.81 -4.41
C ASN A 200 -52.28 115.74 -3.48
N VAL A 201 -51.61 116.73 -2.88
CA VAL A 201 -52.24 117.87 -2.18
C VAL A 201 -51.47 119.13 -2.55
N ASN A 202 -51.71 119.68 -3.75
CA ASN A 202 -51.84 121.12 -4.04
C ASN A 202 -51.78 121.41 -5.54
N LEU A 203 -52.74 122.22 -5.99
CA LEU A 203 -52.98 122.61 -7.38
C LEU A 203 -51.92 123.57 -7.96
N LEU A 204 -51.91 123.60 -9.31
CA LEU A 204 -51.45 124.67 -10.22
C LEU A 204 -49.93 124.78 -10.51
N ARG A 205 -49.48 124.07 -11.55
CA ARG A 205 -48.75 124.65 -12.70
C ARG A 205 -48.64 123.65 -13.85
N HIS A 206 -49.10 124.08 -15.02
CA HIS A 206 -48.92 123.45 -16.33
C HIS A 206 -47.49 123.73 -16.84
N GLU A 207 -46.96 122.84 -17.70
CA GLU A 207 -45.65 122.87 -18.43
C GLU A 207 -44.54 121.88 -18.00
N ASP A 208 -44.84 120.67 -17.47
CA ASP A 208 -43.79 119.60 -17.39
C ASP A 208 -44.31 118.14 -17.42
N ARG A 209 -45.50 117.93 -17.99
CA ARG A 209 -46.16 116.60 -18.06
C ARG A 209 -45.57 115.58 -19.08
N PRO A 210 -44.88 115.96 -20.18
CA PRO A 210 -44.31 114.96 -21.11
C PRO A 210 -43.04 114.27 -20.59
N GLN A 211 -42.17 114.98 -19.85
CA GLN A 211 -40.88 114.45 -19.37
C GLN A 211 -41.04 113.39 -18.24
N ARG A 212 -42.06 113.50 -17.38
CA ARG A 212 -42.28 112.56 -16.26
C ARG A 212 -42.97 111.25 -16.65
N ARG A 213 -43.84 111.23 -17.68
CA ARG A 213 -44.41 109.98 -18.24
C ARG A 213 -43.37 109.15 -19.01
N SER A 214 -42.35 109.80 -19.58
CA SER A 214 -41.29 109.11 -20.32
C SER A 214 -40.27 108.42 -19.39
N SER A 215 -39.99 108.98 -18.21
CA SER A 215 -39.07 108.37 -17.22
C SER A 215 -39.64 107.12 -16.56
N VAL A 216 -40.93 107.12 -16.20
CA VAL A 216 -41.63 105.95 -15.64
C VAL A 216 -41.70 104.81 -16.68
N ARG A 217 -42.12 105.10 -17.92
CA ARG A 217 -42.09 104.11 -19.02
C ARG A 217 -40.68 103.56 -19.30
N LYS A 218 -39.63 104.38 -19.12
CA LYS A 218 -38.24 103.95 -19.31
C LYS A 218 -37.78 102.99 -18.20
N ILE A 219 -38.25 103.18 -16.98
CA ILE A 219 -37.94 102.31 -15.83
C ILE A 219 -38.74 101.02 -15.89
N GLU A 220 -40.01 101.09 -16.27
CA GLU A 220 -40.88 99.94 -16.52
C GLU A 220 -40.30 99.03 -17.62
N LYS A 221 -39.87 99.61 -18.75
CA LYS A 221 -39.16 98.89 -19.82
C LYS A 221 -37.79 98.35 -19.38
N MET A 222 -37.10 99.03 -18.46
CA MET A 222 -35.84 98.53 -17.89
C MET A 222 -36.07 97.34 -16.96
N LYS A 223 -37.11 97.38 -16.12
CA LYS A 223 -37.53 96.27 -15.26
C LYS A 223 -37.94 95.08 -16.10
N GLU A 224 -38.79 95.27 -17.11
CA GLU A 224 -39.23 94.20 -18.02
C GLU A 224 -38.03 93.51 -18.69
N LYS A 225 -37.04 94.29 -19.15
CA LYS A 225 -35.78 93.76 -19.71
C LYS A 225 -34.95 92.98 -18.68
N ARG A 226 -34.86 93.46 -17.44
CA ARG A 226 -34.16 92.76 -16.34
C ARG A 226 -34.92 91.50 -15.92
N GLN A 227 -36.24 91.52 -15.98
CA GLN A 227 -37.13 90.40 -15.65
C GLN A 227 -37.01 89.29 -16.70
N ALA A 228 -37.04 89.63 -17.99
CA ALA A 228 -36.77 88.68 -19.06
C ALA A 228 -35.40 88.01 -18.91
N LYS A 229 -34.35 88.81 -18.62
CA LYS A 229 -32.98 88.30 -18.41
C LYS A 229 -32.86 87.41 -17.17
N TYR A 230 -33.59 87.72 -16.08
CA TYR A 230 -33.67 86.87 -14.91
C TYR A 230 -34.32 85.52 -15.25
N TYR A 231 -35.47 85.50 -15.94
CA TYR A 231 -36.13 84.25 -16.30
C TYR A 231 -35.28 83.39 -17.25
N GLU A 232 -34.55 84.01 -18.19
CA GLU A 232 -33.60 83.31 -19.05
C GLU A 232 -32.47 82.66 -18.24
N ASN A 233 -31.82 83.42 -17.35
CA ASN A 233 -30.73 82.90 -16.50
C ASN A 233 -31.22 81.85 -15.51
N LYS A 234 -32.43 82.02 -14.94
CA LYS A 234 -33.05 81.05 -14.04
C LYS A 234 -33.34 79.73 -14.75
N LEU A 235 -33.81 79.79 -16.01
CA LEU A 235 -34.01 78.60 -16.83
C LEU A 235 -32.69 77.90 -17.14
N LYS A 236 -31.63 78.63 -17.53
CA LYS A 236 -30.27 78.07 -17.74
C LYS A 236 -29.73 77.41 -16.48
N CYS A 237 -29.84 78.08 -15.32
CA CYS A 237 -29.45 77.53 -14.03
C CYS A 237 -30.24 76.26 -13.70
N THR A 238 -31.54 76.23 -13.97
CA THR A 238 -32.39 75.06 -13.71
C THR A 238 -31.98 73.87 -14.58
N LYS A 239 -31.71 74.10 -15.88
CA LYS A 239 -31.22 73.06 -16.80
C LYS A 239 -29.88 72.50 -16.34
N ALA A 240 -28.89 73.36 -16.07
CA ALA A 240 -27.58 72.93 -15.61
C ALA A 240 -27.61 72.22 -14.25
N ARG A 241 -28.51 72.62 -13.34
CA ARG A 241 -28.73 71.91 -12.07
C ARG A 241 -29.29 70.50 -12.32
N ASN A 242 -30.26 70.36 -13.20
CA ASN A 242 -30.82 69.05 -13.54
C ASN A 242 -29.75 68.14 -14.15
N ASP A 243 -28.94 68.66 -15.09
CA ASP A 243 -27.81 67.91 -15.67
C ASP A 243 -26.80 67.50 -14.59
N TYR A 244 -26.49 68.40 -13.65
CA TYR A 244 -25.62 68.07 -12.52
C TYR A 244 -26.18 66.95 -11.65
N LEU A 245 -27.47 66.99 -11.29
CA LEU A 245 -28.10 65.96 -10.47
C LEU A 245 -28.16 64.60 -11.19
N LEU A 246 -28.41 64.59 -12.51
CA LEU A 246 -28.39 63.36 -13.32
C LEU A 246 -26.99 62.76 -13.38
N ASN A 247 -25.96 63.58 -13.64
CA ASN A 247 -24.57 63.12 -13.64
C ASN A 247 -24.13 62.66 -12.25
N LEU A 248 -24.53 63.36 -11.18
CA LEU A 248 -24.24 62.94 -9.81
C LEU A 248 -24.81 61.56 -9.50
N ALA A 249 -26.05 61.28 -9.92
CA ALA A 249 -26.66 59.96 -9.77
C ALA A 249 -25.90 58.89 -10.57
N ALA A 250 -25.52 59.19 -11.81
CA ALA A 250 -24.74 58.28 -12.65
C ALA A 250 -23.35 58.00 -12.06
N THR A 251 -22.61 59.03 -11.63
CA THR A 251 -21.29 58.90 -10.98
C THR A 251 -21.37 58.04 -9.74
N ASN A 252 -22.34 58.29 -8.86
CA ASN A 252 -22.52 57.49 -7.64
C ASN A 252 -22.85 56.03 -7.97
N ALA A 253 -23.67 55.77 -8.99
CA ALA A 253 -23.99 54.41 -9.40
C ALA A 253 -22.76 53.66 -9.94
N VAL A 254 -21.93 54.30 -10.76
CA VAL A 254 -20.69 53.70 -11.30
C VAL A 254 -19.67 53.45 -10.19
N VAL A 255 -19.47 54.42 -9.28
CA VAL A 255 -18.57 54.26 -8.13
C VAL A 255 -19.06 53.11 -7.23
N ALA A 256 -20.36 53.06 -6.93
CA ALA A 256 -20.93 51.98 -6.12
C ALA A 256 -20.74 50.61 -6.80
N LYS A 257 -21.05 50.49 -8.10
CA LYS A 257 -20.88 49.25 -8.86
C LYS A 257 -19.43 48.76 -8.82
N TYR A 258 -18.47 49.66 -9.02
CA TYR A 258 -17.06 49.32 -8.98
C TYR A 258 -16.63 48.72 -7.63
N TYR A 259 -16.90 49.44 -6.54
CA TYR A 259 -16.43 49.03 -5.21
C TYR A 259 -17.21 47.84 -4.61
N ILE A 260 -18.47 47.64 -5.01
CA ILE A 260 -19.31 46.55 -4.47
C ILE A 260 -19.16 45.26 -5.29
N HIS A 261 -19.04 45.37 -6.62
CA HIS A 261 -19.07 44.21 -7.51
C HIS A 261 -17.76 44.08 -8.28
N ASP A 262 -17.39 45.09 -9.06
CA ASP A 262 -16.37 44.89 -10.10
C ASP A 262 -14.97 44.59 -9.51
N VAL A 263 -14.62 45.14 -8.34
CA VAL A 263 -13.37 44.80 -7.63
C VAL A 263 -13.34 43.33 -7.19
N SER A 264 -14.48 42.80 -6.72
CA SER A 264 -14.59 41.39 -6.32
C SER A 264 -14.42 40.48 -7.53
N ASP A 265 -15.14 40.76 -8.61
CA ASP A 265 -15.08 39.97 -9.84
C ASP A 265 -13.67 40.00 -10.48
N MET A 266 -12.96 41.13 -10.35
CA MET A 266 -11.58 41.27 -10.79
C MET A 266 -10.62 40.39 -9.99
N ILE A 267 -10.79 40.28 -8.67
CA ILE A 267 -10.01 39.37 -7.82
C ILE A 267 -10.24 37.91 -8.26
N ASP A 268 -11.49 37.53 -8.49
CA ASP A 268 -11.82 36.18 -8.96
C ASP A 268 -11.19 35.88 -10.33
N CYS A 269 -11.09 36.87 -11.21
CA CYS A 269 -10.39 36.75 -12.49
C CYS A 269 -8.87 36.53 -12.34
N CYS A 270 -8.23 37.19 -11.37
CA CYS A 270 -6.82 36.96 -11.04
C CYS A 270 -6.57 35.52 -10.53
N ASP A 271 -7.56 34.94 -9.84
CA ASP A 271 -7.44 33.68 -9.13
C ASP A 271 -7.95 32.47 -9.94
N LEU A 272 -8.40 32.73 -11.17
CA LEU A 272 -9.12 31.77 -11.99
C LEU A 272 -8.33 30.47 -12.18
N GLY A 273 -8.79 29.41 -11.51
CA GLY A 273 -8.21 28.07 -11.61
C GLY A 273 -6.93 27.84 -10.79
N TYR A 274 -6.41 28.83 -10.07
CA TYR A 274 -5.19 28.69 -9.25
C TYR A 274 -5.35 27.60 -8.18
N HIS A 275 -6.34 27.74 -7.30
CA HIS A 275 -6.59 26.80 -6.20
C HIS A 275 -6.93 25.40 -6.70
N ALA A 276 -7.76 25.30 -7.74
CA ALA A 276 -8.14 24.01 -8.32
C ALA A 276 -6.92 23.28 -8.91
N SER A 277 -6.04 24.00 -9.61
CA SER A 277 -4.83 23.42 -10.20
C SER A 277 -3.82 23.02 -9.14
N LEU A 278 -3.57 23.88 -8.14
CA LEU A 278 -2.70 23.56 -7.01
C LEU A 278 -3.21 22.35 -6.22
N ALA A 279 -4.51 22.30 -5.93
CA ALA A 279 -5.12 21.19 -5.20
C ALA A 279 -5.01 19.86 -5.97
N ARG A 280 -5.11 19.89 -7.31
CA ARG A 280 -4.86 18.69 -8.13
C ARG A 280 -3.40 18.25 -8.05
N THR A 281 -2.46 19.18 -8.12
CA THR A 281 -1.02 18.88 -8.01
C THR A 281 -0.68 18.25 -6.66
N LEU A 282 -1.20 18.79 -5.56
CA LEU A 282 -1.01 18.23 -4.22
C LEU A 282 -1.72 16.88 -4.04
N ARG A 283 -2.87 16.66 -4.68
CA ARG A 283 -3.50 15.32 -4.71
C ARG A 283 -2.68 14.30 -5.49
N THR A 284 -2.00 14.70 -6.56
CA THR A 284 -1.05 13.82 -7.26
C THR A 284 0.10 13.39 -6.32
N TYR A 285 0.64 14.33 -5.55
CA TYR A 285 1.64 14.02 -4.52
C TYR A 285 1.10 13.02 -3.49
N LEU A 286 -0.07 13.30 -2.90
CA LEU A 286 -0.70 12.41 -1.90
C LEU A 286 -0.97 11.02 -2.47
N SER A 287 -1.49 10.94 -3.69
CA SER A 287 -1.74 9.65 -4.36
C SER A 287 -0.46 8.85 -4.53
N ALA A 288 0.66 9.49 -4.87
CA ALA A 288 1.93 8.81 -5.04
C ALA A 288 2.47 8.25 -3.71
N GLU A 289 2.35 9.01 -2.62
CA GLU A 289 2.74 8.57 -1.27
C GLU A 289 1.86 7.42 -0.77
N TYR A 290 0.54 7.48 -0.98
CA TYR A 290 -0.36 6.38 -0.60
C TYR A 290 -0.08 5.09 -1.38
N SER A 291 0.22 5.20 -2.68
CA SER A 291 0.60 4.04 -3.49
C SER A 291 1.91 3.43 -3.03
N LEU A 292 2.91 4.25 -2.66
CA LEU A 292 4.18 3.79 -2.08
C LEU A 292 3.94 3.01 -0.78
N GLU A 293 3.14 3.56 0.13
CA GLU A 293 2.82 2.91 1.41
C GLU A 293 2.08 1.58 1.20
N THR A 294 1.14 1.54 0.26
CA THR A 294 0.40 0.32 -0.08
C THR A 294 1.33 -0.78 -0.60
N SER A 295 2.23 -0.44 -1.54
CA SER A 295 3.24 -1.37 -2.07
C SER A 295 4.17 -1.88 -0.97
N ARG A 296 4.54 -1.00 -0.04
CA ARG A 296 5.35 -1.36 1.13
C ARG A 296 4.62 -2.36 2.03
N HIS A 297 3.37 -2.07 2.38
CA HIS A 297 2.55 -2.94 3.21
C HIS A 297 2.38 -4.34 2.59
N GLU A 298 2.01 -4.43 1.30
CA GLU A 298 1.91 -5.70 0.58
C GLU A 298 3.22 -6.51 0.59
N GLY A 299 4.36 -5.81 0.58
CA GLY A 299 5.67 -6.42 0.70
C GLY A 299 6.00 -6.97 2.08
N LEU A 300 5.64 -6.23 3.12
CA LEU A 300 5.80 -6.64 4.51
C LEU A 300 4.90 -7.83 4.83
N ASP A 301 3.66 -7.86 4.37
CA ASP A 301 2.74 -8.97 4.56
C ASP A 301 3.29 -10.28 3.96
N VAL A 302 3.95 -10.21 2.79
CA VAL A 302 4.60 -11.40 2.19
C VAL A 302 5.74 -11.93 3.07
N ILE A 303 6.50 -11.04 3.72
CA ILE A 303 7.56 -11.42 4.65
C ILE A 303 6.96 -12.00 5.93
N GLU A 304 5.93 -11.37 6.49
CA GLU A 304 5.21 -11.85 7.68
C GLU A 304 4.69 -13.27 7.45
N ASN A 305 3.99 -13.51 6.34
CA ASN A 305 3.55 -14.85 5.95
C ASN A 305 4.72 -15.85 5.85
N ALA A 306 5.90 -15.44 5.39
CA ALA A 306 7.06 -16.32 5.33
C ALA A 306 7.65 -16.63 6.72
N VAL A 307 7.59 -15.66 7.64
CA VAL A 307 8.00 -15.83 9.04
C VAL A 307 7.06 -16.81 9.75
N ASP A 308 5.75 -16.70 9.53
CA ASP A 308 4.76 -17.64 10.07
C ASP A 308 4.94 -19.07 9.54
N ASN A 309 5.52 -19.20 8.35
CA ASN A 309 5.83 -20.48 7.70
C ASN A 309 7.24 -21.02 8.02
N LEU A 310 7.95 -20.46 9.02
CA LEU A 310 9.20 -21.03 9.51
C LEU A 310 8.94 -22.40 10.17
N ASP A 311 9.45 -23.46 9.55
CA ASP A 311 9.21 -24.84 10.01
C ASP A 311 10.52 -25.65 10.06
N PRO A 312 11.09 -25.83 11.27
CA PRO A 312 12.27 -26.66 11.49
C PRO A 312 12.08 -28.13 11.07
N ARG A 313 10.86 -28.68 11.16
CA ARG A 313 10.58 -30.07 10.79
C ARG A 313 10.57 -30.22 9.28
N SER A 314 9.87 -29.35 8.55
CA SER A 314 9.89 -29.35 7.08
C SER A 314 11.32 -29.16 6.56
N ASP A 315 12.07 -28.21 7.10
CA ASP A 315 13.45 -27.95 6.71
C ASP A 315 14.38 -29.16 6.95
N LYS A 316 14.19 -29.89 8.07
CA LYS A 316 14.89 -31.15 8.34
C LYS A 316 14.61 -32.20 7.27
N HIS A 317 13.35 -32.40 6.88
CA HIS A 317 13.00 -33.38 5.83
C HIS A 317 13.61 -32.99 4.49
N LYS A 318 13.50 -31.72 4.09
CA LYS A 318 14.14 -31.20 2.88
C LYS A 318 15.65 -31.45 2.87
N LEU A 319 16.33 -31.23 4.00
CA LEU A 319 17.75 -31.50 4.14
C LEU A 319 18.09 -32.98 3.96
N MET A 320 17.32 -33.87 4.60
CA MET A 320 17.51 -35.32 4.48
C MET A 320 17.25 -35.80 3.05
N ASP A 321 16.24 -35.27 2.36
CA ASP A 321 15.90 -35.62 0.99
C ASP A 321 16.95 -35.11 -0.01
N MET A 322 17.39 -33.86 0.16
CA MET A 322 18.42 -33.24 -0.67
C MET A 322 19.76 -33.99 -0.58
N HIS A 323 20.04 -34.59 0.58
CA HIS A 323 21.24 -35.38 0.83
C HIS A 323 20.91 -36.86 1.11
N ASN A 324 19.95 -37.43 0.37
CA ASN A 324 19.48 -38.79 0.63
C ASN A 324 20.60 -39.85 0.67
N GLN A 325 21.63 -39.73 -0.17
CA GLN A 325 22.78 -40.65 -0.21
C GLN A 325 23.61 -40.63 1.08
N VAL A 326 23.58 -39.52 1.83
CA VAL A 326 24.30 -39.35 3.10
C VAL A 326 23.50 -39.94 4.26
N PHE A 327 22.17 -39.80 4.22
CA PHE A 327 21.28 -40.16 5.32
C PHE A 327 20.54 -41.49 5.14
N CYS A 328 20.67 -42.16 3.99
CA CYS A 328 20.02 -43.45 3.76
C CYS A 328 20.60 -44.54 4.69
N PRO A 329 19.75 -45.36 5.33
CA PRO A 329 20.24 -46.47 6.16
C PRO A 329 21.08 -47.47 5.34
N PRO A 330 22.21 -47.97 5.89
CA PRO A 330 22.99 -49.01 5.22
C PRO A 330 22.23 -50.34 5.20
N MET A 331 22.68 -51.27 4.34
CA MET A 331 22.17 -52.64 4.33
C MET A 331 22.39 -53.31 5.69
N ARG A 332 21.44 -54.15 6.11
CA ARG A 332 21.55 -54.90 7.36
C ARG A 332 22.71 -55.89 7.26
N PHE A 333 23.44 -56.04 8.37
CA PHE A 333 24.46 -57.08 8.48
C PHE A 333 23.80 -58.46 8.53
N GLU A 334 24.35 -59.40 7.77
CA GLU A 334 23.90 -60.79 7.72
C GLU A 334 24.93 -61.71 8.40
N TYR A 335 24.47 -62.87 8.89
CA TYR A 335 25.38 -63.91 9.38
C TYR A 335 26.20 -64.47 8.22
N LEU A 336 27.53 -64.46 8.35
CA LEU A 336 28.47 -64.99 7.36
C LEU A 336 28.99 -66.35 7.83
N PRO A 337 28.58 -67.47 7.21
CA PRO A 337 29.01 -68.80 7.61
C PRO A 337 30.52 -68.96 7.48
N HIS A 338 31.20 -69.33 8.56
CA HIS A 338 32.62 -69.67 8.54
C HIS A 338 32.80 -71.12 8.12
N MET A 339 33.58 -71.38 7.06
CA MET A 339 33.86 -72.74 6.55
C MET A 339 32.62 -73.59 6.24
N GLY A 340 31.54 -72.95 5.78
CA GLY A 340 30.31 -73.65 5.41
C GLY A 340 29.47 -74.14 6.60
N ASP A 341 29.61 -73.52 7.77
CA ASP A 341 28.73 -73.77 8.92
C ASP A 341 27.24 -73.68 8.53
N GLU A 342 26.51 -74.78 8.72
CA GLU A 342 25.09 -74.88 8.38
C GLU A 342 24.18 -74.33 9.50
N VAL A 343 24.74 -74.01 10.68
CA VAL A 343 23.98 -73.51 11.84
C VAL A 343 23.93 -71.98 11.83
N CYS A 344 22.77 -71.42 11.47
CA CYS A 344 22.55 -69.97 11.41
C CYS A 344 21.60 -69.41 12.51
N GLN A 345 21.31 -70.22 13.53
CA GLN A 345 20.38 -69.88 14.62
C GLN A 345 21.00 -70.22 15.99
N VAL A 346 20.47 -69.64 17.06
CA VAL A 346 20.94 -69.93 18.42
C VAL A 346 20.51 -71.35 18.81
N SER A 347 21.48 -72.20 19.18
CA SER A 347 21.23 -73.58 19.61
C SER A 347 20.99 -73.67 21.11
N ALA A 348 19.74 -73.93 21.53
CA ALA A 348 19.36 -74.07 22.94
C ALA A 348 19.25 -75.54 23.41
N GLN A 349 20.14 -76.41 22.94
CA GLN A 349 20.20 -77.82 23.38
C GLN A 349 21.03 -77.98 24.66
N GLN A 350 20.80 -79.04 25.42
CA GLN A 350 21.62 -79.39 26.60
C GLN A 350 23.06 -79.72 26.16
N PRO A 351 24.11 -79.26 26.88
CA PRO A 351 24.09 -78.60 28.19
C PRO A 351 23.97 -77.05 28.17
N VAL A 352 24.05 -76.43 26.99
CA VAL A 352 24.14 -74.97 26.82
C VAL A 352 22.84 -74.23 27.17
N GLN A 353 21.70 -74.93 27.10
CA GLN A 353 20.37 -74.39 27.42
C GLN A 353 20.30 -73.73 28.82
N THR A 354 20.92 -74.34 29.83
CA THR A 354 20.89 -73.83 31.22
C THR A 354 21.64 -72.50 31.34
N GLU A 355 22.79 -72.36 30.68
CA GLU A 355 23.55 -71.10 30.64
C GLU A 355 22.78 -70.00 29.90
N LEU A 356 22.10 -70.35 28.81
CA LEU A 356 21.27 -69.41 28.06
C LEU A 356 20.05 -68.94 28.86
N LEU A 357 19.41 -69.81 29.65
CA LEU A 357 18.33 -69.47 30.57
C LEU A 357 18.79 -68.53 31.69
N MET A 358 19.94 -68.79 32.31
CA MET A 358 20.51 -67.88 33.31
C MET A 358 20.81 -66.51 32.70
N ARG A 359 21.42 -66.49 31.50
CA ARG A 359 21.72 -65.26 30.78
C ARG A 359 20.45 -64.48 30.39
N TYR A 360 19.38 -65.19 30.02
CA TYR A 360 18.08 -64.59 29.73
C TYR A 360 17.53 -63.84 30.95
N HIS A 361 17.45 -64.50 32.12
CA HIS A 361 16.96 -63.86 33.34
C HIS A 361 17.86 -62.71 33.82
N GLN A 362 19.19 -62.86 33.67
CA GLN A 362 20.13 -61.78 33.98
C GLN A 362 19.91 -60.55 33.09
N LEU A 363 19.69 -60.75 31.78
CA LEU A 363 19.37 -59.67 30.85
C LEU A 363 18.02 -59.04 31.18
N GLN A 364 17.01 -59.84 31.50
CA GLN A 364 15.66 -59.38 31.85
C GLN A 364 15.68 -58.47 33.09
N SER A 365 16.35 -58.89 34.17
CA SER A 365 16.49 -58.08 35.38
C SER A 365 17.26 -56.79 35.11
N ARG A 366 18.39 -56.86 34.41
CA ARG A 366 19.19 -55.67 34.08
C ARG A 366 18.44 -54.68 33.20
N LEU A 367 17.68 -55.16 32.22
CA LEU A 367 16.85 -54.32 31.36
C LEU A 367 15.74 -53.61 32.13
N ALA A 368 15.12 -54.27 33.12
CA ALA A 368 14.10 -53.65 33.95
C ALA A 368 14.66 -52.42 34.69
N THR A 369 15.83 -52.54 35.32
CA THR A 369 16.48 -51.44 36.02
C THR A 369 16.90 -50.31 35.07
N LEU A 370 17.62 -50.63 33.98
CA LEU A 370 18.11 -49.63 33.03
C LEU A 370 16.96 -48.85 32.36
N LYS A 371 15.82 -49.50 32.09
CA LYS A 371 14.65 -48.82 31.51
C LYS A 371 14.08 -47.77 32.45
N ILE A 372 14.04 -48.04 33.75
CA ILE A 372 13.56 -47.08 34.76
C ILE A 372 14.54 -45.90 34.87
N GLU A 373 15.84 -46.19 35.04
CA GLU A 373 16.88 -45.16 35.12
C GLU A 373 16.88 -44.24 33.89
N ASN A 374 16.83 -44.82 32.69
CA ASN A 374 16.86 -44.05 31.45
C ASN A 374 15.57 -43.24 31.21
N GLU A 375 14.44 -43.71 31.73
CA GLU A 375 13.16 -43.00 31.69
C GLU A 375 13.17 -41.77 32.61
N GLU A 376 13.82 -41.84 33.77
CA GLU A 376 14.03 -40.68 34.64
C GLU A 376 14.93 -39.62 34.00
N VAL A 377 16.00 -40.05 33.32
CA VAL A 377 16.86 -39.16 32.53
C VAL A 377 16.06 -38.52 31.38
N ARG A 378 15.21 -39.29 30.68
CA ARG A 378 14.33 -38.77 29.62
C ARG A 378 13.39 -37.69 30.13
N LYS A 379 12.72 -37.90 31.27
CA LYS A 379 11.83 -36.88 31.87
C LYS A 379 12.58 -35.60 32.22
N THR A 380 13.79 -35.73 32.78
CA THR A 380 14.65 -34.57 33.09
C THR A 380 15.05 -33.82 31.81
N LEU A 381 15.38 -34.56 30.75
CA LEU A 381 15.71 -34.00 29.45
C LEU A 381 14.53 -33.25 28.84
N ASP A 382 13.34 -33.87 28.82
CA ASP A 382 12.11 -33.27 28.27
C ASP A 382 11.72 -32.00 29.03
N ALA A 383 11.81 -32.01 30.37
CA ALA A 383 11.58 -30.83 31.19
C ALA A 383 12.58 -29.71 30.92
N THR A 384 13.86 -30.05 30.74
CA THR A 384 14.91 -29.06 30.40
C THR A 384 14.69 -28.48 29.01
N MET A 385 14.26 -29.31 28.04
CA MET A 385 13.91 -28.87 26.69
C MET A 385 12.74 -27.89 26.70
N GLN A 386 11.71 -28.16 27.51
CA GLN A 386 10.59 -27.23 27.66
C GLN A 386 11.05 -25.88 28.24
N THR A 387 11.86 -25.90 29.31
CA THR A 387 12.43 -24.66 29.87
C THR A 387 13.25 -23.86 28.85
N LEU A 388 14.05 -24.55 28.02
CA LEU A 388 14.78 -23.91 26.92
C LEU A 388 13.82 -23.31 25.89
N GLN A 389 12.76 -24.02 25.54
CA GLN A 389 11.76 -23.54 24.59
C GLN A 389 11.04 -22.30 25.11
N ASP A 390 10.65 -22.28 26.39
CA ASP A 390 10.02 -21.12 27.04
C ASP A 390 10.95 -19.91 27.05
N MET A 391 12.26 -20.12 27.28
CA MET A 391 13.25 -19.03 27.22
C MET A 391 13.48 -18.50 25.80
N LEU A 392 13.37 -19.35 24.77
CA LEU A 392 13.65 -19.01 23.37
C LEU A 392 12.43 -18.44 22.62
N THR A 393 11.22 -18.63 23.13
CA THR A 393 9.95 -18.22 22.47
C THR A 393 9.34 -16.97 23.10
N VAL A 394 10.11 -16.22 23.88
CA VAL A 394 9.67 -14.95 24.45
C VAL A 394 9.33 -13.95 23.35
N GLU A 395 8.15 -13.33 23.42
CA GLU A 395 7.68 -12.32 22.46
C GLU A 395 8.29 -10.95 22.77
N ASP A 396 9.51 -10.69 22.30
CA ASP A 396 10.23 -9.42 22.53
C ASP A 396 10.53 -8.62 21.26
N PHE A 397 9.71 -8.81 20.22
CA PHE A 397 9.85 -8.16 18.92
C PHE A 397 8.96 -6.92 18.71
N ASP A 398 7.97 -6.64 19.56
CA ASP A 398 7.17 -5.41 19.48
C ASP A 398 8.01 -4.19 19.90
N VAL A 399 8.09 -3.21 19.01
CA VAL A 399 8.88 -1.98 19.17
C VAL A 399 8.02 -0.72 19.05
N SER A 400 6.69 -0.84 19.17
CA SER A 400 5.74 0.27 19.03
C SER A 400 6.06 1.45 19.97
N ASP A 401 6.54 1.17 21.17
CA ASP A 401 6.97 2.19 22.14
C ASP A 401 8.13 3.07 21.63
N ALA A 402 8.96 2.58 20.72
CA ALA A 402 10.05 3.36 20.12
C ALA A 402 9.55 4.47 19.17
N PHE A 403 8.31 4.36 18.67
CA PHE A 403 7.68 5.32 17.77
C PHE A 403 6.68 6.25 18.49
N GLN A 404 6.56 6.16 19.82
CA GLN A 404 5.77 7.10 20.61
C GLN A 404 6.52 8.43 20.77
N HIS A 405 6.10 9.43 19.99
CA HIS A 405 6.68 10.77 20.09
C HIS A 405 5.98 11.54 21.22
N SER A 406 6.73 11.91 22.27
CA SER A 406 6.25 12.92 23.22
C SER A 406 6.02 14.24 22.48
N ARG A 407 4.92 14.96 22.74
CA ARG A 407 4.60 16.26 22.12
C ARG A 407 5.62 17.38 22.42
N SER A 408 6.69 17.09 23.16
CA SER A 408 7.77 18.04 23.43
C SER A 408 8.85 17.93 22.36
N THR A 409 9.24 19.05 21.78
CA THR A 409 10.28 19.17 20.75
C THR A 409 11.71 19.00 21.29
N GLU A 410 11.86 18.65 22.57
CA GLU A 410 13.15 18.37 23.19
C GLU A 410 13.29 16.87 23.44
N SER A 411 14.33 16.27 22.85
CA SER A 411 14.83 14.89 23.03
C SER A 411 14.43 13.87 21.94
N ILE A 412 15.32 13.69 20.95
CA ILE A 412 15.41 12.53 20.04
C ILE A 412 16.12 11.36 20.75
N LYS A 413 15.80 11.10 22.02
CA LYS A 413 16.25 9.89 22.71
C LYS A 413 15.04 9.03 23.02
N SER A 414 14.97 7.92 22.29
CA SER A 414 14.02 6.82 22.51
C SER A 414 14.07 6.38 23.97
N VAL A 415 12.99 6.63 24.71
CA VAL A 415 12.78 6.19 26.10
C VAL A 415 12.66 4.66 26.21
N ALA A 416 12.40 3.97 25.08
CA ALA A 416 12.17 2.52 25.04
C ALA A 416 13.41 1.67 25.38
N SER A 417 14.62 2.22 25.31
CA SER A 417 15.86 1.45 25.44
C SER A 417 16.29 1.15 26.88
N GLU A 418 15.62 1.70 27.90
CA GLU A 418 16.20 1.75 29.26
C GLU A 418 15.83 0.58 30.18
N THR A 419 14.80 -0.23 29.91
CA THR A 419 14.30 -1.19 30.93
C THR A 419 14.49 -2.68 30.56
N TYR A 420 14.12 -3.11 29.36
CA TYR A 420 14.11 -4.53 28.99
C TYR A 420 15.41 -5.02 28.30
N MET A 421 16.00 -4.18 27.45
CA MET A 421 17.23 -4.47 26.68
C MET A 421 18.51 -3.89 27.31
N SER A 422 18.52 -3.65 28.63
CA SER A 422 19.75 -3.23 29.33
C SER A 422 20.83 -4.31 29.20
N LYS A 423 22.06 -3.89 28.83
CA LYS A 423 23.21 -4.79 28.58
C LYS A 423 23.45 -5.80 29.72
N VAL A 424 23.20 -5.40 30.96
CA VAL A 424 23.39 -6.23 32.15
C VAL A 424 22.30 -7.31 32.27
N ASN A 425 21.03 -6.96 32.02
CA ASN A 425 19.91 -7.89 32.06
C ASN A 425 19.97 -8.90 30.91
N VAL A 426 20.40 -8.48 29.73
CA VAL A 426 20.62 -9.36 28.57
C VAL A 426 21.75 -10.36 28.84
N ALA A 427 22.88 -9.91 29.39
CA ALA A 427 24.01 -10.78 29.71
C ALA A 427 23.64 -11.86 30.75
N LYS A 428 22.90 -11.47 31.80
CA LYS A 428 22.44 -12.41 32.84
C LYS A 428 21.48 -13.46 32.27
N ARG A 429 20.51 -13.06 31.44
CA ARG A 429 19.58 -13.99 30.78
C ARG A 429 20.33 -14.98 29.87
N ARG A 430 21.28 -14.48 29.08
CA ARG A 430 22.10 -15.30 28.20
C ARG A 430 22.97 -16.32 28.96
N ALA A 431 23.56 -15.94 30.08
CA ALA A 431 24.32 -16.85 30.92
C ALA A 431 23.45 -18.01 31.44
N ASN A 432 22.27 -17.69 31.98
CA ASN A 432 21.31 -18.69 32.45
C ASN A 432 20.85 -19.65 31.33
N GLN A 433 20.59 -19.09 30.14
CA GLN A 433 20.26 -19.91 28.96
C GLN A 433 21.40 -20.88 28.62
N GLN A 434 22.64 -20.40 28.56
CA GLN A 434 23.81 -21.23 28.26
C GLN A 434 24.04 -22.35 29.29
N GLU A 435 23.86 -22.05 30.58
CA GLU A 435 23.93 -23.07 31.63
C GLU A 435 22.86 -24.16 31.44
N THR A 436 21.66 -23.76 31.06
CA THR A 436 20.55 -24.67 30.77
C THR A 436 20.82 -25.51 29.52
N GLU A 437 21.41 -24.93 28.47
CA GLU A 437 21.84 -25.65 27.25
C GLU A 437 22.90 -26.71 27.58
N VAL A 438 23.90 -26.36 28.38
CA VAL A 438 24.95 -27.29 28.83
C VAL A 438 24.34 -28.45 29.62
N PHE A 439 23.39 -28.17 30.50
CA PHE A 439 22.67 -29.20 31.24
C PHE A 439 21.84 -30.10 30.32
N TYR A 440 21.12 -29.52 29.36
CA TYR A 440 20.36 -30.26 28.34
C TYR A 440 21.25 -31.24 27.57
N PHE A 441 22.38 -30.78 27.01
CA PHE A 441 23.29 -31.64 26.26
C PHE A 441 23.95 -32.72 27.13
N THR A 442 24.21 -32.42 28.40
CA THR A 442 24.71 -33.41 29.37
C THR A 442 23.68 -34.54 29.55
N LYS A 443 22.41 -34.19 29.75
CA LYS A 443 21.32 -35.16 29.90
C LYS A 443 20.98 -35.89 28.61
N PHE A 444 21.07 -35.23 27.46
CA PHE A 444 20.87 -35.84 26.15
C PHE A 444 21.91 -36.94 25.88
N LYS A 445 23.18 -36.66 26.20
CA LYS A 445 24.28 -37.65 26.10
C LYS A 445 24.06 -38.83 27.03
N GLU A 446 23.65 -38.57 28.28
CA GLU A 446 23.31 -39.61 29.26
C GLU A 446 22.18 -40.51 28.76
N TYR A 447 21.08 -39.92 28.28
CA TYR A 447 19.94 -40.62 27.69
C TYR A 447 20.34 -41.45 26.46
N LEU A 448 21.12 -40.89 25.53
CA LEU A 448 21.56 -41.63 24.35
C LEU A 448 22.40 -42.85 24.71
N ASN A 449 23.31 -42.72 25.69
CA ASN A 449 24.14 -43.83 26.14
C ASN A 449 23.31 -44.92 26.83
N GLY A 450 22.36 -44.53 27.68
CA GLY A 450 21.42 -45.45 28.34
C GLY A 450 20.53 -46.17 27.32
N SER A 451 19.89 -45.42 26.42
CA SER A 451 19.06 -45.96 25.33
C SER A 451 19.83 -46.92 24.42
N ASN A 452 21.07 -46.57 24.02
CA ASN A 452 21.92 -47.45 23.23
C ASN A 452 22.25 -48.77 23.94
N LEU A 453 22.51 -48.73 25.25
CA LEU A 453 22.74 -49.94 26.04
C LEU A 453 21.47 -50.79 26.13
N ILE A 454 20.31 -50.17 26.38
CA ILE A 454 19.01 -50.84 26.42
C ILE A 454 18.73 -51.55 25.10
N ILE A 455 18.85 -50.86 23.95
CA ILE A 455 18.62 -51.46 22.63
C ILE A 455 19.52 -52.67 22.39
N LYS A 456 20.81 -52.59 22.74
CA LYS A 456 21.76 -53.71 22.61
C LYS A 456 21.38 -54.92 23.47
N LEU A 457 20.99 -54.69 24.72
CA LEU A 457 20.61 -55.76 25.63
C LEU A 457 19.23 -56.34 25.29
N GLN A 458 18.30 -55.49 24.87
CA GLN A 458 16.95 -55.86 24.45
C GLN A 458 16.99 -56.78 23.21
N ALA A 459 17.78 -56.43 22.19
CA ALA A 459 17.96 -57.29 21.01
C ALA A 459 18.49 -58.69 21.36
N LYS A 460 19.45 -58.79 22.30
CA LYS A 460 19.96 -60.09 22.78
C LYS A 460 18.92 -60.84 23.61
N HIS A 461 18.21 -60.15 24.48
CA HIS A 461 17.14 -60.71 25.29
C HIS A 461 16.03 -61.28 24.40
N ASP A 462 15.60 -60.55 23.37
CA ASP A 462 14.50 -60.95 22.50
C ASP A 462 14.86 -62.17 21.64
N LEU A 463 16.10 -62.23 21.14
CA LEU A 463 16.61 -63.41 20.44
C LEU A 463 16.68 -64.65 21.37
N LEU A 464 17.09 -64.47 22.63
CA LEU A 464 17.07 -65.57 23.62
C LEU A 464 15.64 -65.96 23.99
N LYS A 465 14.74 -64.99 24.14
CA LYS A 465 13.32 -65.24 24.41
C LYS A 465 12.70 -66.10 23.31
N SER A 466 12.95 -65.76 22.04
CA SER A 466 12.43 -66.53 20.91
C SER A 466 13.03 -67.92 20.80
N THR A 467 14.28 -68.10 21.23
CA THR A 467 14.98 -69.39 21.15
C THR A 467 14.64 -70.34 22.30
N LEU A 468 14.44 -69.82 23.51
CA LEU A 468 14.16 -70.62 24.71
C LEU A 468 12.69 -71.02 24.84
N GLY A 469 11.79 -70.40 24.05
CA GLY A 469 10.36 -70.67 24.06
C GLY A 469 9.68 -70.13 25.33
N GLU A 470 8.45 -69.61 25.19
CA GLU A 470 7.59 -69.48 26.36
C GLU A 470 7.30 -70.88 26.90
N GLY A 471 7.47 -71.08 28.21
CA GLY A 471 7.22 -72.36 28.85
C GLY A 471 5.74 -72.75 28.77
N GLU A 472 5.38 -73.56 27.78
CA GLU A 472 4.24 -74.47 27.89
C GLU A 472 4.75 -75.87 28.24
N ARG A 473 4.22 -76.38 29.35
CA ARG A 473 4.52 -77.67 29.96
C ARG A 473 4.38 -78.81 28.94
N ALA A 474 5.49 -79.49 28.62
CA ALA A 474 5.44 -80.84 28.06
C ALA A 474 5.45 -81.85 29.22
N GLU A 475 4.27 -82.31 29.64
CA GLU A 475 4.12 -83.49 30.47
C GLU A 475 4.55 -84.75 29.70
N CYS A 476 5.37 -85.57 30.38
CA CYS A 476 5.45 -87.03 30.31
C CYS A 476 5.46 -87.73 28.93
N GLY A 477 6.66 -88.18 28.54
CA GLY A 477 6.92 -89.55 28.08
C GLY A 477 6.50 -89.95 26.66
N THR A 478 7.49 -90.10 25.77
CA THR A 478 7.75 -91.38 25.07
C THR A 478 9.13 -91.33 24.39
N THR A 479 9.79 -92.49 24.41
CA THR A 479 11.12 -92.77 23.90
C THR A 479 11.18 -92.72 22.36
N ARG A 480 11.92 -91.74 21.79
CA ARG A 480 12.55 -91.85 20.46
C ARG A 480 13.70 -90.83 20.35
N PRO A 481 14.84 -91.16 19.73
CA PRO A 481 15.96 -90.24 19.60
C PRO A 481 15.59 -89.11 18.62
N PRO A 482 16.00 -87.84 18.86
CA PRO A 482 15.74 -86.77 17.91
C PRO A 482 16.58 -87.01 16.65
N THR A 483 15.88 -87.26 15.54
CA THR A 483 16.41 -87.24 14.19
C THR A 483 17.13 -85.92 13.89
N LEU A 484 18.29 -86.05 13.24
CA LEU A 484 19.05 -84.96 12.61
C LEU A 484 18.11 -83.99 11.86
N PRO A 485 18.39 -82.67 11.85
CA PRO A 485 17.68 -81.75 10.98
C PRO A 485 17.91 -82.16 9.52
N PRO A 486 16.92 -81.98 8.63
CA PRO A 486 17.08 -82.36 7.23
C PRO A 486 18.17 -81.52 6.57
N LYS A 487 19.02 -82.16 5.74
CA LYS A 487 19.91 -81.47 4.79
C LYS A 487 19.16 -80.36 4.05
N PRO A 488 19.78 -79.20 3.78
CA PRO A 488 19.17 -78.19 2.94
C PRO A 488 18.97 -78.77 1.54
N GLN A 489 17.73 -79.11 1.21
CA GLN A 489 17.33 -79.23 -0.19
C GLN A 489 17.68 -77.90 -0.85
N LYS A 490 18.42 -77.95 -1.97
CA LYS A 490 18.64 -76.81 -2.84
C LYS A 490 17.31 -76.07 -2.99
N LEU A 491 17.22 -74.88 -2.38
CA LEU A 491 16.12 -73.97 -2.59
C LEU A 491 16.13 -73.66 -4.09
N ARG A 492 15.27 -74.37 -4.84
CA ARG A 492 14.65 -73.77 -6.01
C ARG A 492 14.18 -72.40 -5.54
N LYS A 493 14.67 -71.32 -6.18
CA LYS A 493 14.16 -69.96 -5.97
C LYS A 493 12.64 -70.09 -5.82
N PRO A 494 12.05 -69.70 -4.69
CA PRO A 494 10.61 -69.72 -4.57
C PRO A 494 10.07 -68.91 -5.74
N ARG A 495 9.18 -69.49 -6.54
CA ARG A 495 8.28 -68.66 -7.34
C ARG A 495 7.67 -67.66 -6.36
N PRO A 496 7.63 -66.35 -6.64
CA PRO A 496 6.84 -65.45 -5.82
C PRO A 496 5.41 -66.00 -5.89
N ARG A 497 4.90 -66.52 -4.78
CA ARG A 497 3.46 -66.70 -4.64
C ARG A 497 2.91 -65.28 -4.64
N SER A 498 2.04 -64.96 -5.60
CA SER A 498 1.20 -63.77 -5.54
C SER A 498 0.67 -63.64 -4.11
N VAL A 499 1.09 -62.57 -3.43
CA VAL A 499 0.81 -62.35 -1.99
C VAL A 499 -0.59 -61.78 -1.79
N TYR A 500 -1.34 -61.49 -2.86
CA TYR A 500 -2.64 -60.83 -2.77
C TYR A 500 -3.67 -61.54 -3.65
N ASN A 501 -4.58 -62.30 -3.03
CA ASN A 501 -5.79 -62.83 -3.69
C ASN A 501 -6.84 -61.73 -3.88
N HIS A 502 -6.44 -60.53 -4.33
CA HIS A 502 -7.33 -59.38 -4.48
C HIS A 502 -7.30 -58.87 -5.91
N LYS A 503 -8.47 -58.58 -6.49
CA LYS A 503 -8.58 -58.04 -7.85
C LYS A 503 -7.97 -56.64 -7.87
N LEU A 504 -6.85 -56.47 -8.56
CA LEU A 504 -6.17 -55.18 -8.71
C LEU A 504 -6.97 -54.23 -9.63
N PHE A 505 -7.47 -54.72 -10.76
CA PHE A 505 -8.33 -53.94 -11.65
C PHE A 505 -9.80 -54.20 -11.34
N ASN A 506 -10.65 -53.19 -11.59
CA ASN A 506 -12.11 -53.27 -11.43
C ASN A 506 -12.61 -53.51 -10.00
N GLY A 507 -11.87 -53.02 -9.01
CA GLY A 507 -12.21 -53.11 -7.58
C GLY A 507 -12.22 -51.76 -6.87
N ASN A 508 -12.54 -51.79 -5.57
CA ASN A 508 -12.47 -50.62 -4.69
C ASN A 508 -11.03 -50.40 -4.20
N MET A 509 -10.47 -49.22 -4.50
CA MET A 509 -9.09 -48.88 -4.14
C MET A 509 -8.87 -48.80 -2.62
N GLU A 510 -9.85 -48.34 -1.85
CA GLU A 510 -9.73 -48.27 -0.38
C GLU A 510 -9.66 -49.66 0.26
N THR A 511 -10.45 -50.60 -0.27
CA THR A 511 -10.41 -52.00 0.16
C THR A 511 -9.05 -52.62 -0.20
N PHE A 512 -8.54 -52.36 -1.40
CA PHE A 512 -7.23 -52.84 -1.83
C PHE A 512 -6.09 -52.29 -0.94
N ILE A 513 -6.10 -51.00 -0.59
CA ILE A 513 -5.07 -50.39 0.28
C ILE A 513 -5.12 -50.99 1.69
N LYS A 514 -6.32 -51.18 2.25
CA LYS A 514 -6.48 -51.80 3.58
C LYS A 514 -6.01 -53.25 3.62
N ASP A 515 -6.34 -54.03 2.58
CA ASP A 515 -6.05 -55.47 2.53
C ASP A 515 -4.59 -55.75 2.13
N SER A 516 -4.02 -54.94 1.23
CA SER A 516 -2.62 -55.10 0.78
C SER A 516 -1.59 -54.44 1.70
N GLY A 517 -2.02 -53.46 2.52
CA GLY A 517 -1.13 -52.64 3.33
C GLY A 517 -0.23 -51.68 2.52
N GLN A 518 -0.39 -51.61 1.21
CA GLN A 518 0.34 -50.67 0.35
C GLN A 518 -0.37 -49.32 0.35
N PRO A 519 0.32 -48.19 0.65
CA PRO A 519 -0.31 -46.87 0.65
C PRO A 519 -0.72 -46.42 -0.76
N ILE A 520 -0.04 -46.93 -1.80
CA ILE A 520 -0.35 -46.70 -3.22
C ILE A 520 -0.22 -48.04 -3.95
N PRO A 521 -1.19 -48.43 -4.81
CA PRO A 521 -1.09 -49.64 -5.61
C PRO A 521 0.13 -49.63 -6.54
N LEU A 522 0.89 -50.73 -6.56
CA LEU A 522 2.14 -50.85 -7.32
C LEU A 522 2.01 -50.49 -8.82
N VAL A 523 0.87 -50.81 -9.44
CA VAL A 523 0.58 -50.43 -10.84
C VAL A 523 0.55 -48.92 -11.05
N VAL A 524 0.05 -48.15 -10.07
CA VAL A 524 0.02 -46.69 -10.14
C VAL A 524 1.42 -46.12 -10.01
N GLU A 525 2.17 -46.58 -8.99
CA GLU A 525 3.52 -46.10 -8.71
C GLU A 525 4.48 -46.42 -9.86
N SER A 526 4.48 -47.66 -10.36
CA SER A 526 5.42 -48.08 -11.40
C SER A 526 5.10 -47.49 -12.76
N CYS A 527 3.81 -47.38 -13.16
CA CYS A 527 3.45 -46.68 -14.39
C CYS A 527 3.80 -45.19 -14.35
N ILE A 528 3.55 -44.49 -13.23
CA ILE A 528 3.91 -43.07 -13.10
C ILE A 528 5.43 -42.88 -13.14
N ARG A 529 6.18 -43.73 -12.43
CA ARG A 529 7.65 -43.70 -12.48
C ARG A 529 8.16 -43.88 -13.91
N TYR A 530 7.66 -44.89 -14.62
CA TYR A 530 8.07 -45.18 -16.00
C TYR A 530 7.71 -44.02 -16.95
N ILE A 531 6.52 -43.43 -16.81
CA ILE A 531 6.10 -42.25 -17.58
C ILE A 531 6.95 -41.02 -17.27
N ASN A 532 7.34 -40.81 -16.02
CA ASN A 532 8.21 -39.70 -15.64
C ASN A 532 9.64 -39.85 -16.19
N LEU A 533 10.14 -41.08 -16.26
CA LEU A 533 11.48 -41.36 -16.77
C LEU A 533 11.55 -41.24 -18.31
N TYR A 534 10.54 -41.74 -19.03
CA TYR A 534 10.62 -41.90 -20.49
C TYR A 534 9.59 -41.11 -21.30
N GLY A 535 8.51 -40.64 -20.68
CA GLY A 535 7.33 -40.14 -21.38
C GLY A 535 7.10 -38.63 -21.37
N LEU A 536 7.83 -37.84 -20.56
CA LEU A 536 7.56 -36.41 -20.37
C LEU A 536 7.78 -35.55 -21.63
N GLN A 537 8.61 -36.00 -22.56
CA GLN A 537 8.84 -35.31 -23.83
C GLN A 537 7.86 -35.74 -24.94
N GLN A 538 7.02 -36.76 -24.68
CA GLN A 538 6.11 -37.31 -25.68
C GLN A 538 4.78 -36.56 -25.71
N GLN A 539 4.56 -35.81 -26.80
CA GLN A 539 3.33 -35.05 -26.99
C GLN A 539 2.12 -35.98 -27.09
N GLY A 540 1.13 -35.77 -26.22
CA GLY A 540 -0.13 -36.51 -26.25
C GLY A 540 -0.06 -37.92 -25.66
N ILE A 541 0.87 -38.20 -24.75
CA ILE A 541 1.07 -39.51 -24.07
C ILE A 541 -0.22 -40.18 -23.54
N PHE A 542 -1.19 -39.40 -23.06
CA PHE A 542 -2.49 -39.94 -22.62
C PHE A 542 -3.60 -39.88 -23.68
N ARG A 543 -3.37 -39.20 -24.82
CA ARG A 543 -4.30 -39.05 -25.93
C ARG A 543 -4.07 -40.08 -27.04
N VAL A 544 -2.82 -40.45 -27.29
CA VAL A 544 -2.43 -41.49 -28.26
C VAL A 544 -2.64 -42.88 -27.61
N PRO A 545 -3.35 -43.82 -28.25
CA PRO A 545 -3.52 -45.16 -27.69
C PRO A 545 -2.26 -46.00 -27.89
N GLY A 546 -1.81 -46.69 -26.83
CA GLY A 546 -0.79 -47.74 -26.92
C GLY A 546 -1.34 -49.04 -27.51
N SER A 547 -0.43 -49.96 -27.82
CA SER A 547 -0.76 -51.30 -28.34
C SER A 547 -1.68 -52.04 -27.38
N GLN A 548 -2.89 -52.41 -27.82
CA GLN A 548 -3.86 -53.09 -26.95
C GLN A 548 -3.39 -54.45 -26.46
N VAL A 549 -2.54 -55.14 -27.24
CA VAL A 549 -1.94 -56.41 -26.83
C VAL A 549 -1.01 -56.18 -25.66
N GLU A 550 -0.12 -55.19 -25.78
CA GLU A 550 0.88 -54.88 -24.76
C GLU A 550 0.26 -54.27 -23.49
N VAL A 551 -0.77 -53.41 -23.63
CA VAL A 551 -1.56 -52.91 -22.49
C VAL A 551 -2.14 -54.08 -21.69
N ASN A 552 -2.71 -55.08 -22.36
CA ASN A 552 -3.25 -56.25 -21.69
C ASN A 552 -2.16 -57.15 -21.08
N ASP A 553 -1.01 -57.29 -21.73
CA ASP A 553 0.11 -58.08 -21.20
C ASP A 553 0.72 -57.45 -19.94
N ILE A 554 0.90 -56.13 -19.93
CA ILE A 554 1.36 -55.37 -18.76
C ILE A 554 0.31 -55.46 -17.64
N LYS A 555 -0.97 -55.24 -17.95
CA LYS A 555 -2.09 -55.37 -17.00
C LYS A 555 -2.11 -56.76 -16.35
N ASN A 556 -2.04 -57.82 -17.15
CA ASN A 556 -2.08 -59.19 -16.66
C ASN A 556 -0.86 -59.53 -15.79
N SER A 557 0.30 -58.94 -16.07
CA SER A 557 1.50 -59.10 -15.23
C SER A 557 1.30 -58.47 -13.85
N PHE A 558 0.74 -57.26 -13.79
CA PHE A 558 0.36 -56.63 -12.53
C PHE A 558 -0.71 -57.43 -11.77
N GLU A 559 -1.72 -58.00 -12.45
CA GLU A 559 -2.73 -58.87 -11.82
C GLU A 559 -2.14 -60.18 -11.26
N ARG A 560 -1.00 -60.65 -11.79
CA ARG A 560 -0.25 -61.78 -11.22
C ARG A 560 0.67 -61.38 -10.06
N GLY A 561 0.76 -60.09 -9.74
CA GLY A 561 1.66 -59.54 -8.71
C GLY A 561 3.10 -59.34 -9.18
N GLU A 562 3.33 -59.31 -10.49
CA GLU A 562 4.63 -59.01 -11.12
C GLU A 562 4.65 -57.54 -11.54
N ASP A 563 5.81 -56.86 -11.43
CA ASP A 563 6.00 -55.52 -11.98
C ASP A 563 6.83 -55.59 -13.28
N PRO A 564 6.18 -55.55 -14.46
CA PRO A 564 6.88 -55.61 -15.73
C PRO A 564 7.66 -54.32 -16.08
N LEU A 565 7.45 -53.22 -15.33
CA LEU A 565 8.07 -51.92 -15.60
C LEU A 565 9.25 -51.62 -14.66
N ILE A 566 9.60 -52.53 -13.74
CA ILE A 566 10.63 -52.30 -12.71
C ILE A 566 12.06 -52.22 -13.27
N ASP A 567 12.37 -53.01 -14.30
CA ASP A 567 13.69 -53.08 -14.93
C ASP A 567 13.72 -52.25 -16.22
N ASP A 568 14.69 -51.33 -16.33
CA ASP A 568 14.93 -50.46 -17.51
C ASP A 568 15.38 -51.23 -18.78
N GLN A 569 15.28 -52.56 -18.77
CA GLN A 569 15.72 -53.47 -19.85
C GLN A 569 14.59 -53.86 -20.81
N ASN A 570 13.32 -53.62 -20.45
CA ASN A 570 12.18 -53.89 -21.33
C ASN A 570 11.76 -52.61 -22.06
N ASP A 571 11.94 -52.59 -23.40
CA ASP A 571 11.45 -51.57 -24.34
C ASP A 571 9.91 -51.60 -24.45
N HIS A 572 9.21 -51.37 -23.34
CA HIS A 572 7.76 -51.25 -23.35
C HIS A 572 7.34 -49.93 -24.00
N ASP A 573 6.35 -49.95 -24.89
CA ASP A 573 5.83 -48.70 -25.46
C ASP A 573 5.25 -47.84 -24.35
N ILE A 574 5.73 -46.60 -24.27
CA ILE A 574 5.32 -45.62 -23.27
C ILE A 574 3.83 -45.29 -23.37
N ASN A 575 3.23 -45.36 -24.58
CA ASN A 575 1.78 -45.20 -24.74
C ASN A 575 1.01 -46.41 -24.18
N SER A 576 1.62 -47.61 -24.17
CA SER A 576 1.07 -48.82 -23.55
C SER A 576 1.09 -48.70 -22.02
N ALA A 577 2.20 -48.23 -21.42
CA ALA A 577 2.27 -47.93 -19.98
C ALA A 577 1.24 -46.86 -19.55
N ALA A 578 1.12 -45.77 -20.31
CA ALA A 578 0.09 -44.76 -20.11
C ALA A 578 -1.34 -45.32 -20.32
N GLY A 579 -1.51 -46.27 -21.23
CA GLY A 579 -2.74 -47.02 -21.46
C GLY A 579 -3.18 -47.84 -20.25
N VAL A 580 -2.24 -48.54 -19.61
CA VAL A 580 -2.50 -49.34 -18.40
C VAL A 580 -2.90 -48.47 -17.22
N LEU A 581 -2.22 -47.33 -17.01
CA LEU A 581 -2.57 -46.40 -15.95
C LEU A 581 -3.99 -45.82 -16.13
N LYS A 582 -4.35 -45.47 -17.36
CA LYS A 582 -5.73 -45.04 -17.69
C LYS A 582 -6.74 -46.15 -17.43
N LEU A 583 -6.42 -47.38 -17.84
CA LEU A 583 -7.29 -48.54 -17.66
C LEU A 583 -7.53 -48.83 -16.17
N TYR A 584 -6.50 -48.65 -15.33
CA TYR A 584 -6.62 -48.81 -13.88
C TYR A 584 -7.61 -47.81 -13.28
N PHE A 585 -7.40 -46.50 -13.49
CA PHE A 585 -8.26 -45.47 -12.90
C PHE A 585 -9.69 -45.50 -13.42
N ARG A 586 -9.89 -45.79 -14.71
CA ARG A 586 -11.23 -45.93 -15.30
C ARG A 586 -11.98 -47.16 -14.79
N GLY A 587 -11.24 -48.21 -14.39
CA GLY A 587 -11.81 -49.44 -13.86
C GLY A 587 -12.25 -49.33 -12.40
N LEU A 588 -11.82 -48.32 -11.64
CA LEU A 588 -12.15 -48.22 -10.23
C LEU A 588 -13.67 -48.14 -10.00
N GLU A 589 -14.15 -48.86 -8.97
CA GLU A 589 -15.58 -48.86 -8.60
C GLU A 589 -16.07 -47.45 -8.23
N ASN A 590 -15.22 -46.68 -7.56
CA ASN A 590 -15.39 -45.26 -7.32
C ASN A 590 -14.33 -44.48 -8.11
N PRO A 591 -14.71 -43.51 -8.97
CA PRO A 591 -13.74 -42.70 -9.70
C PRO A 591 -12.90 -41.90 -8.71
N LEU A 592 -11.61 -41.72 -9.03
CA LEU A 592 -10.66 -40.97 -8.19
C LEU A 592 -11.15 -39.53 -7.90
N PHE A 593 -11.94 -38.97 -8.81
CA PHE A 593 -12.59 -37.68 -8.67
C PHE A 593 -14.11 -37.85 -8.72
N PRO A 594 -14.81 -37.72 -7.58
CA PRO A 594 -16.27 -37.77 -7.54
C PRO A 594 -16.89 -36.67 -8.40
N LYS A 595 -17.95 -37.01 -9.15
CA LYS A 595 -18.63 -36.08 -10.08
C LYS A 595 -19.18 -34.82 -9.40
N GLU A 596 -19.39 -34.88 -8.09
CA GLU A 596 -19.92 -33.79 -7.25
C GLU A 596 -18.86 -32.71 -6.94
N LEU A 597 -17.56 -33.02 -7.06
CA LEU A 597 -16.44 -32.11 -6.80
C LEU A 597 -15.91 -31.40 -8.07
N LEU A 598 -16.36 -31.83 -9.25
CA LEU A 598 -15.95 -31.27 -10.54
C LEU A 598 -17.05 -30.37 -11.11
N GLY A 599 -16.84 -29.05 -11.12
CA GLY A 599 -17.73 -28.11 -11.79
C GLY A 599 -17.87 -28.40 -13.30
N PRO A 600 -18.94 -27.90 -13.96
CA PRO A 600 -19.27 -28.26 -15.35
C PRO A 600 -18.15 -27.99 -16.37
N ASP A 601 -17.25 -27.04 -16.10
CA ASP A 601 -16.13 -26.71 -16.98
C ASP A 601 -14.90 -27.64 -16.81
N LEU A 602 -14.69 -28.21 -15.61
CA LEU A 602 -13.57 -29.14 -15.37
C LEU A 602 -13.82 -30.52 -16.00
N HIS A 603 -15.08 -30.90 -16.20
CA HIS A 603 -15.47 -32.20 -16.76
C HIS A 603 -14.96 -32.41 -18.20
N ARG A 604 -14.73 -31.34 -18.97
CA ARG A 604 -14.13 -31.43 -20.32
C ARG A 604 -12.62 -31.60 -20.31
N GLN A 605 -11.92 -31.24 -19.23
CA GLN A 605 -10.46 -31.32 -19.13
C GLN A 605 -9.97 -32.57 -18.37
N THR A 606 -10.77 -33.15 -17.47
CA THR A 606 -10.39 -34.33 -16.66
C THR A 606 -10.72 -35.69 -17.31
N GLY A 607 -11.28 -35.70 -18.52
CA GLY A 607 -11.78 -36.92 -19.21
C GLY A 607 -10.74 -37.98 -19.58
N VAL A 608 -9.48 -37.83 -19.13
CA VAL A 608 -8.41 -38.83 -19.31
C VAL A 608 -8.51 -39.95 -18.26
N PHE A 609 -9.00 -39.64 -17.05
CA PHE A 609 -9.08 -40.59 -15.92
C PHE A 609 -10.45 -40.59 -15.22
N SER A 610 -11.45 -39.93 -15.82
CA SER A 610 -12.84 -39.87 -15.33
C SER A 610 -13.74 -40.92 -15.97
#